data_AF-A0A518BQN1-F1
#
_entry.id   AF-A0A518BQN1-F1
#
_cell.length_a   1.000
_cell.length_b   1.000
_cell.length_c   1.000
_cell.angle_alpha   90.00
_cell.angle_beta   90.00
_cell.angle_gamma   90.00
#
_symmetry.space_group_name_H-M   'P 1'
#
loop_
_entity.id
_entity.type
_entity.pdbx_description
1 polymer ?
#
loop_
_entity_poly.entity_id
_entity_poly.type
_entity_poly.pdbx_seq_one_letter_code
_entity_poly.pdbx_strand_id
1 'polypeptide(L)'
;MEPSPDSTPGNHVARAAVEAAGAARRMAGPALADGPRAADGALEGGTATYAQGRARELGSLAGILEEVAEEARTLDDRLAIAPDEDRARLLQRVFDLAFEVLEGAAAVVRLGGVAASAAGQATSEVTGGLPSGLVPASLEAQAALELTLSTLRSLAGRMEASDELRLRLRVGESILAEIQQRLSRMRSLDPHRTAANGGSDD
;
A
#
# COMPACT_ATOMS: atom_id res chain seq x y z
N MET A 1 -0.26 -21.23 -27.80
CA MET A 1 -0.38 -19.92 -27.13
C MET A 1 0.76 -19.84 -26.14
N GLU A 2 1.83 -19.14 -26.49
CA GLU A 2 2.91 -18.83 -25.54
C GLU A 2 2.36 -17.88 -24.46
N PRO A 3 2.70 -18.09 -23.17
CA PRO A 3 2.33 -17.14 -22.13
C PRO A 3 3.01 -15.80 -22.39
N SER A 4 2.23 -14.71 -22.34
CA SER A 4 2.71 -13.34 -22.53
C SER A 4 3.85 -13.01 -21.55
N PRO A 5 4.94 -12.35 -22.01
CA PRO A 5 6.13 -12.03 -21.21
C PRO A 5 5.88 -11.08 -20.02
N ASP A 6 4.67 -10.54 -19.87
CA ASP A 6 4.27 -9.63 -18.79
C ASP A 6 3.74 -10.31 -17.50
N SER A 7 3.65 -11.65 -17.44
CA SER A 7 2.85 -12.34 -16.40
C SER A 7 3.64 -13.30 -15.50
N THR A 8 4.85 -12.92 -15.13
CA THR A 8 5.67 -13.66 -14.17
C THR A 8 5.39 -13.17 -12.74
N PRO A 9 5.38 -14.06 -11.73
CA PRO A 9 5.00 -13.69 -10.37
C PRO A 9 5.90 -12.60 -9.76
N GLY A 10 7.20 -12.56 -10.09
CA GLY A 10 8.13 -11.56 -9.58
C GLY A 10 7.80 -10.16 -10.11
N ASN A 11 7.42 -10.03 -11.38
CA ASN A 11 6.99 -8.76 -11.96
C ASN A 11 5.71 -8.20 -11.32
N HIS A 12 4.74 -9.06 -10.99
CA HIS A 12 3.54 -8.62 -10.26
C HIS A 12 3.87 -8.13 -8.85
N VAL A 13 4.76 -8.83 -8.13
CA VAL A 13 5.22 -8.41 -6.80
C VAL A 13 5.96 -7.07 -6.89
N ALA A 14 6.88 -6.93 -7.85
CA ALA A 14 7.63 -5.70 -8.05
C ALA A 14 6.72 -4.51 -8.37
N ARG A 15 5.70 -4.73 -9.21
CA ARG A 15 4.71 -3.71 -9.53
C ARG A 15 3.92 -3.28 -8.29
N ALA A 16 3.39 -4.25 -7.53
CA ALA A 16 2.63 -3.95 -6.32
C ALA A 16 3.49 -3.20 -5.28
N ALA A 17 4.76 -3.58 -5.15
CA ALA A 17 5.72 -2.92 -4.27
C ALA A 17 5.94 -1.44 -4.66
N VAL A 18 6.14 -1.15 -5.95
CA VAL A 18 6.27 0.23 -6.46
C VAL A 18 4.99 1.04 -6.26
N GLU A 19 3.82 0.45 -6.50
CA GLU A 19 2.52 1.12 -6.27
C GLU A 19 2.35 1.49 -4.78
N ALA A 20 2.68 0.56 -3.87
CA ALA A 20 2.63 0.79 -2.42
C ALA A 20 3.67 1.84 -1.96
N ALA A 21 4.90 1.80 -2.48
CA ALA A 21 5.93 2.80 -2.19
C ALA A 21 5.51 4.20 -2.65
N GLY A 22 4.94 4.31 -3.85
CA GLY A 22 4.39 5.54 -4.37
C GLY A 22 3.26 6.10 -3.50
N ALA A 23 2.35 5.23 -3.03
CA ALA A 23 1.29 5.61 -2.11
C ALA A 23 1.86 6.12 -0.77
N ALA A 24 2.87 5.44 -0.22
CA ALA A 24 3.55 5.86 1.00
C ALA A 24 4.17 7.26 0.87
N ARG A 25 4.88 7.52 -0.22
CA ARG A 25 5.48 8.84 -0.52
C ARG A 25 4.42 9.92 -0.66
N ARG A 26 3.31 9.64 -1.36
CA ARG A 26 2.19 10.59 -1.49
C ARG A 26 1.52 10.91 -0.16
N MET A 27 1.43 9.94 0.74
CA MET A 27 0.93 10.16 2.11
C MET A 27 1.92 10.94 2.99
N ALA A 28 3.23 10.75 2.79
CA ALA A 28 4.27 11.47 3.51
C ALA A 28 4.45 12.93 3.02
N GLY A 29 4.22 13.15 1.72
CA GLY A 29 4.49 14.41 1.01
C GLY A 29 3.97 15.68 1.69
N PRO A 30 2.69 15.75 2.10
CA PRO A 30 2.14 16.94 2.77
C PRO A 30 2.88 17.31 4.07
N ALA A 31 3.26 16.33 4.87
CA ALA A 31 3.97 16.55 6.14
C ALA A 31 5.47 16.86 5.98
N LEU A 32 6.07 16.54 4.82
CA LEU A 32 7.48 16.81 4.52
C LEU A 32 7.68 18.10 3.71
N ALA A 33 6.72 18.47 2.85
CA ALA A 33 6.80 19.64 1.97
C ALA A 33 6.66 20.98 2.71
N ASP A 34 5.86 21.04 3.78
CA ASP A 34 5.63 22.27 4.52
C ASP A 34 6.79 22.69 5.43
N GLY A 35 7.80 21.82 5.60
CA GLY A 35 8.90 22.04 6.51
C GLY A 35 8.42 22.42 7.92
N PRO A 36 9.29 22.99 8.78
CA PRO A 36 8.88 23.48 10.09
C PRO A 36 7.89 24.66 10.04
N ARG A 37 7.53 25.18 8.85
CA ARG A 37 6.74 26.42 8.72
C ARG A 37 5.21 26.22 8.75
N ALA A 38 4.70 24.99 8.60
CA ALA A 38 3.30 24.69 8.97
C ALA A 38 3.12 24.39 10.47
N ALA A 39 4.20 24.25 11.24
CA ALA A 39 4.15 23.93 12.67
C ALA A 39 3.90 25.16 13.56
N ASP A 40 4.07 26.38 13.05
CA ASP A 40 3.97 27.61 13.85
C ASP A 40 2.59 28.30 13.77
N GLY A 41 1.64 27.78 12.99
CA GLY A 41 0.40 28.48 12.68
C GLY A 41 -0.85 28.09 13.46
N ALA A 42 -1.01 26.82 13.86
CA ALA A 42 -2.33 26.37 14.36
C ALA A 42 -2.36 25.17 15.30
N LEU A 43 -1.25 24.58 15.73
CA LEU A 43 -1.30 23.44 16.66
C LEU A 43 -0.16 23.47 17.67
N GLU A 44 -0.47 23.18 18.93
CA GLU A 44 0.52 22.84 19.95
C GLU A 44 1.53 21.82 19.39
N GLY A 45 2.83 22.08 19.56
CA GLY A 45 3.94 21.38 18.87
C GLY A 45 4.01 19.85 19.00
N GLY A 46 3.09 19.20 19.72
CA GLY A 46 2.94 17.75 19.80
C GLY A 46 2.32 17.09 18.56
N THR A 47 1.39 17.73 17.86
CA THR A 47 0.73 17.12 16.68
C THR A 47 1.59 17.23 15.41
N ALA A 48 2.33 18.34 15.26
CA ALA A 48 3.27 18.54 14.16
C ALA A 48 4.46 17.55 14.22
N THR A 49 5.02 17.33 15.42
CA THR A 49 6.08 16.33 15.64
C THR A 49 5.57 14.90 15.42
N TYR A 50 4.33 14.61 15.81
CA TYR A 50 3.67 13.33 15.54
C TYR A 50 3.48 13.08 14.03
N ALA A 51 2.95 14.06 13.28
CA ALA A 51 2.77 13.95 11.83
C ALA A 51 4.10 13.77 11.10
N GLN A 52 5.14 14.49 11.51
CA GLN A 52 6.49 14.36 10.94
C GLN A 52 7.12 12.99 11.24
N GLY A 53 6.87 12.42 12.43
CA GLY A 53 7.27 11.05 12.77
C GLY A 53 6.63 10.03 11.83
N ARG A 54 5.32 10.14 11.58
CA ARG A 54 4.59 9.26 10.65
C ARG A 54 5.04 9.43 9.19
N ALA A 55 5.36 10.64 8.77
CA ALA A 55 5.90 10.89 7.44
C ALA A 55 7.28 10.24 7.24
N ARG A 56 8.13 10.25 8.28
CA ARG A 56 9.41 9.52 8.26
C ARG A 56 9.19 8.01 8.20
N GLU A 57 8.25 7.47 8.98
CA GLU A 57 7.90 6.05 8.93
C GLU A 57 7.40 5.63 7.54
N LEU A 58 6.54 6.44 6.91
CA LEU A 58 6.08 6.22 5.54
C LEU A 58 7.23 6.31 4.52
N GLY A 59 8.18 7.23 4.73
CA GLY A 59 9.40 7.33 3.91
C GLY A 59 10.29 6.09 4.02
N SER A 60 10.51 5.59 5.24
CA SER A 60 11.26 4.34 5.45
C SER A 60 10.56 3.14 4.82
N LEU A 61 9.23 3.05 4.95
CA LEU A 61 8.44 1.99 4.31
C LEU A 61 8.52 2.05 2.79
N ALA A 62 8.51 3.26 2.20
CA ALA A 62 8.69 3.41 0.76
C ALA A 62 10.05 2.88 0.29
N GLY A 63 11.12 3.15 1.03
CA GLY A 63 12.46 2.63 0.73
C GLY A 63 12.51 1.10 0.79
N ILE A 64 11.95 0.50 1.84
CA ILE A 64 11.87 -0.97 1.98
C ILE A 64 11.10 -1.60 0.80
N LEU A 65 9.96 -1.01 0.44
CA LEU A 65 9.14 -1.50 -0.68
C LEU A 65 9.86 -1.36 -2.03
N GLU A 66 10.70 -0.33 -2.20
CA GLU A 66 11.54 -0.19 -3.41
C GLU A 66 12.62 -1.27 -3.49
N GLU A 67 13.28 -1.58 -2.37
CA GLU A 67 14.25 -2.68 -2.29
C GLU A 67 13.59 -4.04 -2.61
N VAL A 68 12.40 -4.29 -2.06
CA VAL A 68 11.60 -5.49 -2.37
C VAL A 68 11.24 -5.55 -3.86
N ALA A 69 10.94 -4.41 -4.49
CA ALA A 69 10.64 -4.36 -5.91
C ALA A 69 11.84 -4.75 -6.78
N GLU A 70 13.04 -4.27 -6.43
CA GLU A 70 14.28 -4.61 -7.12
C GLU A 70 14.64 -6.09 -6.94
N GLU A 71 14.49 -6.61 -5.72
CA GLU A 71 14.72 -8.03 -5.46
C GLU A 71 13.74 -8.91 -6.23
N ALA A 72 12.46 -8.54 -6.25
CA ALA A 72 11.42 -9.28 -6.97
C ALA A 72 11.68 -9.34 -8.48
N ARG A 73 12.16 -8.25 -9.10
CA ARG A 73 12.61 -8.25 -10.52
C ARG A 73 13.80 -9.18 -10.72
N THR A 74 14.80 -9.09 -9.83
CA THR A 74 15.98 -9.94 -9.89
C THR A 74 15.62 -11.43 -9.78
N LEU A 75 14.67 -11.78 -8.92
CA LEU A 75 14.17 -13.15 -8.79
C LEU A 75 13.37 -13.59 -10.01
N ASP A 76 12.68 -12.67 -10.67
CA ASP A 76 11.96 -12.93 -11.91
C ASP A 76 12.91 -13.31 -13.05
N ASP A 77 13.96 -12.52 -13.23
CA ASP A 77 15.04 -12.80 -14.19
C ASP A 77 15.69 -14.15 -13.92
N ARG A 78 15.90 -14.48 -12.63
CA ARG A 78 16.44 -15.78 -12.21
C ARG A 78 15.47 -16.92 -12.47
N LEU A 79 14.17 -16.73 -12.22
CA LEU A 79 13.13 -17.72 -12.49
C LEU A 79 13.02 -18.06 -13.98
N ALA A 80 13.28 -17.10 -14.86
CA ALA A 80 13.23 -17.29 -16.30
C ALA A 80 14.28 -18.29 -16.82
N ILE A 81 15.40 -18.43 -16.11
CA ILE A 81 16.54 -19.29 -16.52
C ILE A 81 16.85 -20.43 -15.54
N ALA A 82 16.10 -20.53 -14.43
CA ALA A 82 16.38 -21.50 -13.38
C ALA A 82 16.05 -22.94 -13.81
N PRO A 83 16.90 -23.92 -13.47
CA PRO A 83 16.53 -25.33 -13.58
C PRO A 83 15.36 -25.64 -12.62
N ASP A 84 14.57 -26.67 -12.94
CA ASP A 84 13.36 -27.02 -12.17
C ASP A 84 13.64 -27.28 -10.68
N GLU A 85 14.84 -27.79 -10.38
CA GLU A 85 15.33 -28.10 -9.03
C GLU A 85 15.45 -26.86 -8.13
N ASP A 86 15.87 -25.72 -8.71
CA ASP A 86 16.03 -24.44 -8.01
C ASP A 86 14.74 -23.61 -8.01
N ARG A 87 13.81 -23.93 -8.92
CA ARG A 87 12.59 -23.16 -9.16
C ARG A 87 11.68 -23.11 -7.94
N ALA A 88 11.58 -24.21 -7.19
CA ALA A 88 10.78 -24.25 -5.96
C ALA A 88 11.27 -23.24 -4.91
N ARG A 89 12.60 -23.14 -4.72
CA ARG A 89 13.20 -22.20 -3.78
C ARG A 89 13.01 -20.74 -4.22
N LEU A 90 13.16 -20.46 -5.52
CA LEU A 90 12.93 -19.13 -6.06
C LEU A 90 11.46 -18.71 -5.92
N LEU A 91 10.51 -19.60 -6.22
CA LEU A 91 9.08 -19.34 -6.02
C LEU A 91 8.75 -19.08 -4.54
N GLN A 92 9.36 -19.81 -3.61
CA GLN A 92 9.23 -19.54 -2.17
C GLN A 92 9.72 -18.15 -1.81
N ARG A 93 10.89 -17.72 -2.32
CA ARG A 93 11.38 -16.36 -2.06
C ARG A 93 10.46 -15.28 -2.64
N VAL A 94 9.92 -15.49 -3.85
CA VAL A 94 8.93 -14.57 -4.44
C VAL A 94 7.65 -14.53 -3.61
N PHE A 95 7.21 -15.66 -3.04
CA PHE A 95 6.08 -15.71 -2.12
C PHE A 95 6.36 -14.90 -0.84
N ASP A 96 7.56 -15.01 -0.28
CA ASP A 96 7.96 -14.26 0.90
C ASP A 96 7.97 -12.75 0.62
N LEU A 97 8.57 -12.31 -0.49
CA LEU A 97 8.53 -10.91 -0.91
C LEU A 97 7.10 -10.42 -1.16
N ALA A 98 6.25 -11.22 -1.78
CA ALA A 98 4.83 -10.87 -1.94
C ALA A 98 4.16 -10.66 -0.59
N PHE A 99 4.49 -11.45 0.44
CA PHE A 99 3.95 -11.24 1.77
C PHE A 99 4.49 -9.96 2.43
N GLU A 100 5.76 -9.63 2.23
CA GLU A 100 6.35 -8.37 2.69
C GLU A 100 5.65 -7.15 2.04
N VAL A 101 5.36 -7.21 0.73
CA VAL A 101 4.59 -6.16 0.03
C VAL A 101 3.19 -6.04 0.62
N LEU A 102 2.53 -7.17 0.92
CA LEU A 102 1.20 -7.17 1.52
C LEU A 102 1.18 -6.47 2.88
N GLU A 103 2.13 -6.80 3.75
CA GLU A 103 2.23 -6.17 5.07
C GLU A 103 2.60 -4.69 4.97
N GLY A 104 3.52 -4.34 4.07
CA GLY A 104 3.93 -2.97 3.80
C GLY A 104 2.78 -2.11 3.28
N ALA A 105 2.06 -2.57 2.25
CA ALA A 105 0.89 -1.86 1.71
C ALA A 105 -0.22 -1.68 2.75
N ALA A 106 -0.46 -2.68 3.59
CA ALA A 106 -1.40 -2.56 4.72
C ALA A 106 -0.92 -1.54 5.75
N ALA A 107 0.38 -1.51 6.06
CA ALA A 107 0.98 -0.51 6.96
C ALA A 107 0.83 0.91 6.39
N VAL A 108 1.02 1.10 5.09
CA VAL A 108 0.80 2.39 4.41
C VAL A 108 -0.64 2.87 4.61
N VAL A 109 -1.65 2.03 4.40
CA VAL A 109 -3.05 2.43 4.64
C VAL A 109 -3.31 2.73 6.11
N ARG A 110 -2.77 1.93 7.05
CA ARG A 110 -2.94 2.16 8.49
C ARG A 110 -2.31 3.48 8.93
N LEU A 111 -1.08 3.76 8.51
CA LEU A 111 -0.35 4.98 8.83
C LEU A 111 -0.97 6.20 8.16
N GLY A 112 -1.38 6.08 6.90
CA GLY A 112 -2.15 7.09 6.18
C GLY A 112 -3.42 7.46 6.91
N GLY A 113 -4.22 6.47 7.33
CA GLY A 113 -5.43 6.71 8.11
C GLY A 113 -5.19 7.43 9.44
N VAL A 114 -4.07 7.16 10.11
CA VAL A 114 -3.70 7.81 11.38
C VAL A 114 -3.22 9.25 11.17
N ALA A 115 -2.42 9.49 10.12
CA ALA A 115 -2.03 10.85 9.73
C ALA A 115 -3.24 11.68 9.31
N ALA A 116 -4.22 11.07 8.61
CA ALA A 116 -5.49 11.69 8.26
C ALA A 116 -6.32 12.07 9.48
N SER A 117 -6.41 11.18 10.47
CA SER A 117 -7.17 11.45 11.71
C SER A 117 -6.51 12.55 12.54
N ALA A 118 -5.17 12.60 12.62
CA ALA A 118 -4.47 13.66 13.32
C ALA A 118 -4.61 15.02 12.60
N ALA A 119 -4.47 15.04 11.27
CA ALA A 119 -4.71 16.24 10.47
C ALA A 119 -6.18 16.67 10.50
N GLY A 120 -7.12 15.71 10.45
CA GLY A 120 -8.56 15.93 10.52
C GLY A 120 -9.03 16.43 11.89
N GLN A 121 -8.42 15.99 13.00
CA GLN A 121 -8.67 16.56 14.32
C GLN A 121 -8.15 18.00 14.42
N ALA A 122 -7.03 18.30 13.76
CA ALA A 122 -6.51 19.66 13.67
C ALA A 122 -7.34 20.59 12.76
N THR A 123 -7.86 20.08 11.63
CA THR A 123 -8.66 20.86 10.67
C THR A 123 -10.15 20.87 10.99
N SER A 124 -10.65 19.96 11.83
CA SER A 124 -12.01 19.98 12.38
C SER A 124 -12.31 21.28 13.14
N GLU A 125 -11.29 21.96 13.66
CA GLU A 125 -11.46 23.26 14.31
C GLU A 125 -11.56 24.43 13.31
N VAL A 126 -11.26 24.23 12.01
CA VAL A 126 -11.14 25.34 11.03
C VAL A 126 -11.83 25.12 9.67
N THR A 127 -11.87 23.92 9.07
CA THR A 127 -12.35 23.72 7.67
C THR A 127 -13.07 22.39 7.34
N GLY A 128 -13.19 21.42 8.25
CA GLY A 128 -14.14 20.31 8.11
C GLY A 128 -13.95 19.35 6.91
N GLY A 129 -12.72 18.87 6.67
CA GLY A 129 -12.48 17.86 5.62
C GLY A 129 -11.15 17.11 5.75
N LEU A 130 -11.09 15.90 5.18
CA LEU A 130 -9.86 15.10 5.05
C LEU A 130 -8.87 15.77 4.07
N PRO A 131 -7.55 15.66 4.28
CA PRO A 131 -6.56 16.22 3.35
C PRO A 131 -6.72 15.63 1.94
N SER A 132 -6.80 16.53 0.95
CA SER A 132 -6.98 16.26 -0.48
C SER A 132 -5.77 15.51 -1.06
N GLY A 133 -5.84 14.17 -1.05
CA GLY A 133 -4.78 13.29 -1.54
C GLY A 133 -4.71 11.95 -0.80
N LEU A 134 -5.31 11.89 0.38
CA LEU A 134 -5.24 10.71 1.25
C LEU A 134 -6.11 9.55 0.75
N VAL A 135 -7.33 9.84 0.30
CA VAL A 135 -8.24 8.83 -0.25
C VAL A 135 -7.66 8.21 -1.53
N PRO A 136 -7.18 8.97 -2.53
CA PRO A 136 -6.50 8.40 -3.69
C PRO A 136 -5.30 7.52 -3.34
N ALA A 137 -4.38 7.98 -2.47
CA ALA A 137 -3.21 7.19 -2.09
C ALA A 137 -3.59 5.89 -1.36
N SER A 138 -4.66 5.92 -0.56
CA SER A 138 -5.15 4.72 0.12
C SER A 138 -5.77 3.71 -0.85
N LEU A 139 -6.35 4.17 -1.96
CA LEU A 139 -6.88 3.29 -3.02
C LEU A 139 -5.79 2.67 -3.86
N GLU A 140 -4.70 3.39 -4.12
CA GLU A 140 -3.52 2.83 -4.77
C GLU A 140 -2.87 1.74 -3.89
N ALA A 141 -2.75 1.97 -2.59
CA ALA A 141 -2.28 0.93 -1.67
C ALA A 141 -3.24 -0.27 -1.58
N GLN A 142 -4.56 -0.05 -1.71
CA GLN A 142 -5.53 -1.14 -1.82
C GLN A 142 -5.34 -1.96 -3.11
N ALA A 143 -5.14 -1.29 -4.25
CA ALA A 143 -4.88 -1.97 -5.52
C ALA A 143 -3.61 -2.84 -5.44
N ALA A 144 -2.55 -2.34 -4.79
CA ALA A 144 -1.35 -3.11 -4.52
C ALA A 144 -1.63 -4.36 -3.66
N LEU A 145 -2.47 -4.26 -2.63
CA LEU A 145 -2.89 -5.41 -1.81
C LEU A 145 -3.64 -6.47 -2.61
N GLU A 146 -4.57 -6.05 -3.47
CA GLU A 146 -5.38 -6.95 -4.31
C GLU A 146 -4.51 -7.68 -5.34
N LEU A 147 -3.59 -6.97 -6.00
CA LEU A 147 -2.63 -7.56 -6.93
C LEU A 147 -1.70 -8.56 -6.22
N THR A 148 -1.21 -8.20 -5.04
CA THR A 148 -0.34 -9.05 -4.23
C THR A 148 -1.03 -10.34 -3.79
N LEU A 149 -2.28 -10.26 -3.32
CA LEU A 149 -3.06 -11.44 -2.95
C LEU A 149 -3.37 -12.35 -4.13
N SER A 150 -3.70 -11.77 -5.28
CA SER A 150 -3.86 -12.55 -6.52
C SER A 150 -2.58 -13.33 -6.85
N THR A 151 -1.42 -12.69 -6.69
CA THR A 151 -0.11 -13.30 -6.93
C THR A 151 0.20 -14.39 -5.91
N LEU A 152 -0.05 -14.17 -4.62
CA LEU A 152 0.10 -15.17 -3.55
C LEU A 152 -0.77 -16.40 -3.79
N ARG A 153 -2.03 -16.23 -4.24
CA ARG A 153 -2.92 -17.34 -4.61
C ARG A 153 -2.35 -18.14 -5.79
N SER A 154 -1.85 -17.46 -6.81
CA SER A 154 -1.23 -18.11 -7.98
C SER A 154 0.00 -18.91 -7.56
N LEU A 155 0.88 -18.33 -6.74
CA LEU A 155 2.07 -18.99 -6.22
C LEU A 155 1.74 -20.21 -5.36
N ALA A 156 0.78 -20.07 -4.44
CA ALA A 156 0.32 -21.17 -3.60
C ALA A 156 -0.19 -22.36 -4.44
N GLY A 157 -0.91 -22.09 -5.54
CA GLY A 157 -1.36 -23.13 -6.48
C GLY A 157 -0.21 -23.82 -7.22
N ARG A 158 0.87 -23.09 -7.56
CA ARG A 158 2.06 -23.63 -8.24
C ARG A 158 2.98 -24.43 -7.32
N MET A 159 2.96 -24.16 -6.03
CA MET A 159 3.88 -24.73 -5.04
C MET A 159 3.30 -25.94 -4.28
N GLU A 160 2.13 -26.45 -4.68
CA GLU A 160 1.37 -27.45 -3.90
C GLU A 160 1.28 -27.07 -2.41
N ALA A 161 0.87 -25.81 -2.16
CA ALA A 161 1.05 -25.11 -0.89
C ALA A 161 0.95 -25.98 0.36
N SER A 162 1.99 -25.95 1.19
CA SER A 162 1.96 -26.49 2.55
C SER A 162 0.88 -25.80 3.39
N ASP A 163 0.49 -26.43 4.50
CA ASP A 163 -0.50 -25.84 5.43
C ASP A 163 -0.07 -24.47 5.96
N GLU A 164 1.23 -24.25 6.10
CA GLU A 164 1.83 -22.97 6.48
C GLU A 164 1.58 -21.89 5.42
N LEU A 165 1.80 -22.19 4.14
CA LEU A 165 1.54 -21.24 3.05
C LEU A 165 0.05 -20.92 2.92
N ARG A 166 -0.83 -21.91 3.15
CA ARG A 166 -2.29 -21.69 3.21
C ARG A 166 -2.70 -20.85 4.41
N LEU A 167 -2.03 -20.99 5.55
CA LEU A 167 -2.29 -20.16 6.73
C LEU A 167 -1.87 -18.72 6.46
N ARG A 168 -0.67 -18.49 5.94
CA ARG A 168 -0.20 -17.15 5.56
C ARG A 168 -1.13 -16.49 4.54
N LEU A 169 -1.57 -17.22 3.51
CA LEU A 169 -2.54 -16.69 2.55
C LEU A 169 -3.86 -16.24 3.22
N ARG A 170 -4.41 -17.05 4.15
CA ARG A 170 -5.61 -16.67 4.91
C ARG A 170 -5.41 -15.41 5.76
N VAL A 171 -4.22 -15.26 6.36
CA VAL A 171 -3.86 -14.04 7.10
C VAL A 171 -3.88 -12.83 6.15
N GLY A 172 -3.28 -12.96 4.97
CA GLY A 172 -3.29 -11.90 3.96
C GLY A 172 -4.71 -11.50 3.51
N GLU A 173 -5.58 -12.48 3.30
CA GLU A 173 -6.99 -12.24 2.96
C GLU A 173 -7.74 -11.50 4.07
N SER A 174 -7.48 -11.85 5.34
CA SER A 174 -8.03 -11.15 6.49
C SER A 174 -7.55 -9.69 6.57
N ILE A 175 -6.28 -9.44 6.26
CA ILE A 175 -5.72 -8.08 6.21
C ILE A 175 -6.42 -7.24 5.14
N LEU A 176 -6.63 -7.77 3.93
CA LEU A 176 -7.35 -7.04 2.88
C LEU A 176 -8.78 -6.71 3.32
N ALA A 177 -9.49 -7.66 3.92
CA ALA A 177 -10.86 -7.44 4.42
C ALA A 177 -10.91 -6.32 5.47
N GLU A 178 -9.96 -6.29 6.41
CA GLU A 178 -9.84 -5.22 7.40
C GLU A 178 -9.63 -3.85 6.73
N ILE A 179 -8.72 -3.77 5.76
CA ILE A 179 -8.41 -2.54 5.02
C ILE A 179 -9.62 -2.05 4.22
N GLN A 180 -10.33 -2.94 3.52
CA GLN A 180 -11.54 -2.59 2.77
C GLN A 180 -12.65 -2.04 3.68
N GLN A 181 -12.85 -2.64 4.86
CA GLN A 181 -13.78 -2.13 5.86
C GLN A 181 -13.36 -0.74 6.38
N ARG A 182 -12.07 -0.52 6.60
CA ARG A 182 -11.54 0.78 7.04
C ARG A 182 -11.74 1.86 5.97
N LEU A 183 -11.45 1.54 4.71
CA LEU A 183 -11.64 2.47 3.59
C LEU A 183 -13.11 2.81 3.37
N SER A 184 -14.00 1.83 3.50
CA SER A 184 -15.44 2.04 3.45
C SER A 184 -15.92 3.02 4.53
N ARG A 185 -15.42 2.88 5.77
CA ARG A 185 -15.68 3.82 6.86
C ARG A 185 -15.14 5.22 6.57
N MET A 186 -13.91 5.34 6.05
CA MET A 186 -13.36 6.65 5.70
C MET A 186 -14.17 7.35 4.61
N ARG A 187 -14.63 6.61 3.58
CA ARG A 187 -15.51 7.16 2.54
C ARG A 187 -16.85 7.63 3.09
N SER A 188 -17.44 6.92 4.06
CA SER A 188 -18.69 7.36 4.71
C SER A 188 -18.54 8.64 5.54
N LEU A 189 -17.32 8.97 5.97
CA LEU A 189 -17.00 10.18 6.73
C LEU A 189 -16.68 11.39 5.83
N ASP A 190 -16.60 11.22 4.51
CA ASP A 190 -16.33 12.27 3.52
C ASP A 190 -17.52 12.45 2.55
N PRO A 191 -18.65 13.03 3.01
CA PRO A 191 -19.89 13.07 2.24
C PRO A 191 -19.90 14.08 1.07
N HIS A 192 -18.85 14.90 0.90
CA HIS A 192 -18.91 16.08 0.01
C HIS A 192 -18.35 15.90 -1.41
N ARG A 193 -18.05 14.68 -1.87
CA ARG A 193 -17.61 14.47 -3.27
C ARG A 193 -18.64 13.89 -4.22
N THR A 194 -19.82 13.50 -3.75
CA THR A 194 -20.91 12.97 -4.61
C THR A 194 -21.90 14.03 -5.10
N ALA A 195 -21.83 15.28 -4.63
CA ALA A 195 -22.76 16.34 -5.04
C ALA A 195 -22.30 17.19 -6.25
N ALA A 196 -21.12 16.94 -6.83
CA ALA A 196 -20.57 17.77 -7.90
C ALA A 196 -20.84 17.29 -9.35
N ASN A 197 -21.60 16.19 -9.54
CA ASN A 197 -22.00 15.73 -10.88
C ASN A 197 -23.52 15.85 -11.14
N GLY A 198 -24.25 16.55 -10.28
CA GLY A 198 -25.68 16.79 -10.44
C GLY A 198 -25.96 18.24 -10.80
N GLY A 199 -25.57 18.68 -12.00
CA GLY A 199 -25.91 20.03 -12.45
C GLY A 199 -25.40 20.35 -13.83
N SER A 200 -26.23 20.05 -14.82
CA SER A 200 -26.71 20.94 -15.90
C SER A 200 -26.77 20.19 -17.23
N ASP A 201 -27.99 19.92 -17.69
CA ASP A 201 -28.47 20.60 -18.90
C ASP A 201 -30.00 20.57 -18.89
N ASP A 202 -30.57 21.77 -19.13
CA ASP A 202 -31.98 22.09 -19.32
C ASP A 202 -32.62 21.32 -20.49
#